data_AF-A0A9P5NQW0-F1
#
_entry.id   AF-A0A9P5NQW0-F1
#
_cell.length_a   1.000
_cell.length_b   1.000
_cell.length_c   1.000
_cell.angle_alpha   90.00
_cell.angle_beta   90.00
_cell.angle_gamma   90.00
#
_symmetry.space_group_name_H-M   'P 1'
#
loop_
_entity.id
_entity.type
_entity.pdbx_description
1 polymer ?
#
loop_
_entity_poly.entity_id
_entity_poly.type
_entity_poly.pdbx_seq_one_letter_code
_entity_poly.pdbx_strand_id
1 'polypeptide(L)'
;MDDRFNPNNSDVKIHSNDGIEFELHRTLLEACTGAFPGLESITAGHSKVIQLAEPGNILSVLFEFIYPREHPDLDDEGFEFVAALADSVMKYEVYSAMFTCNTRMRYAPLNLASQYG
;
A
#
# COMPACT_ATOMS: atom_id res chain seq x y z
N MET A 1 -8.92 22.17 -12.54
CA MET A 1 -8.45 20.82 -12.18
C MET A 1 -9.61 20.09 -11.52
N ASP A 2 -9.75 18.79 -11.76
CA ASP A 2 -10.76 17.96 -11.09
C ASP A 2 -10.30 17.72 -9.64
N ASP A 3 -11.10 18.14 -8.67
CA ASP A 3 -10.75 18.13 -7.23
C ASP A 3 -10.46 16.71 -6.71
N ARG A 4 -10.85 15.66 -7.45
CA ARG A 4 -10.50 14.26 -7.16
C ARG A 4 -9.00 13.98 -7.20
N PHE A 5 -8.20 14.85 -7.85
CA PHE A 5 -6.77 14.64 -8.07
C PHE A 5 -5.89 15.72 -7.41
N ASN A 6 -6.40 16.47 -6.43
CA ASN A 6 -5.64 17.50 -5.73
C ASN A 6 -4.99 16.94 -4.44
N PRO A 7 -3.65 16.87 -4.34
CA PRO A 7 -2.94 16.31 -3.18
C PRO A 7 -3.16 17.05 -1.85
N ASN A 8 -3.69 18.28 -1.88
CA ASN A 8 -4.05 19.03 -0.66
C ASN A 8 -5.44 18.67 -0.09
N ASN A 9 -6.10 17.63 -0.63
CA ASN A 9 -7.45 17.22 -0.26
C ASN A 9 -7.49 15.83 0.38
N SER A 10 -6.42 15.43 1.08
CA SER A 10 -6.41 14.18 1.82
C SER A 10 -7.47 14.22 2.93
N ASP A 11 -8.40 13.27 2.87
CA ASP A 11 -9.60 13.19 3.71
C ASP A 11 -9.60 11.95 4.62
N VAL A 12 -8.53 11.14 4.56
CA VAL A 12 -8.33 9.94 5.39
C VAL A 12 -7.01 10.02 6.14
N LYS A 13 -7.04 9.76 7.44
CA LYS A 13 -5.84 9.55 8.25
C LYS A 13 -5.69 8.08 8.55
N ILE A 14 -4.50 7.55 8.32
CA ILE A 14 -4.15 6.18 8.63
C ILE A 14 -3.01 6.18 9.63
N HIS A 15 -3.14 5.36 10.67
CA HIS A 15 -2.13 5.18 11.69
C HIS A 15 -1.63 3.72 11.65
N SER A 16 -0.34 3.57 11.45
CA SER A 16 0.39 2.29 11.48
C SER A 16 0.50 1.74 12.90
N ASN A 17 0.93 0.49 13.06
CA ASN A 17 1.11 -0.09 14.40
C ASN A 17 2.28 0.54 15.19
N ASP A 18 3.24 1.14 14.49
CA ASP A 18 4.50 1.67 15.02
C ASP A 18 4.49 3.21 15.13
N GLY A 19 3.30 3.82 15.00
CA GLY A 19 3.09 5.23 15.32
C GLY A 19 3.27 6.21 14.15
N ILE A 20 3.50 5.70 12.94
CA ILE A 20 3.57 6.51 11.72
C ILE A 20 2.16 6.83 11.21
N GLU A 21 1.93 8.10 10.90
CA GLU A 21 0.68 8.61 10.32
C GLU A 21 0.82 8.87 8.81
N PHE A 22 -0.24 8.55 8.07
CA PHE A 22 -0.37 8.83 6.64
C PHE A 22 -1.66 9.59 6.38
N GLU A 23 -1.58 10.61 5.54
CA GLU A 23 -2.76 11.33 5.04
C GLU A 23 -2.99 10.93 3.58
N LEU A 24 -4.16 10.35 3.30
CA LEU A 24 -4.49 9.74 2.02
C LEU A 24 -5.82 10.27 1.46
N HIS A 25 -6.05 10.01 0.18
CA HIS A 25 -7.29 10.34 -0.50
C HIS A 25 -8.21 9.11 -0.51
N ARG A 26 -9.38 9.23 0.09
CA ARG A 26 -10.40 8.18 0.14
C ARG A 26 -10.76 7.69 -1.26
N THR A 27 -10.92 8.61 -2.20
CA THR A 27 -11.30 8.32 -3.59
C THR A 27 -10.31 7.38 -4.27
N LEU A 28 -9.01 7.51 -3.98
CA LEU A 28 -7.98 6.62 -4.52
C LEU A 28 -8.00 5.27 -3.82
N LEU A 29 -8.16 5.25 -2.50
CA LEU A 29 -8.33 4.00 -1.76
C LEU A 29 -9.52 3.20 -2.29
N GLU A 30 -10.69 3.83 -2.48
CA GLU A 30 -11.89 3.18 -3.04
C GLU A 30 -11.70 2.70 -4.48
N ALA A 31 -10.91 3.40 -5.29
CA ALA A 31 -10.67 3.03 -6.69
C ALA A 31 -9.62 1.93 -6.86
N CYS A 32 -8.63 1.87 -5.97
CA CYS A 32 -7.44 1.03 -6.11
C CYS A 32 -7.43 -0.21 -5.21
N THR A 33 -8.39 -0.33 -4.30
CA THR A 33 -8.47 -1.42 -3.33
C THR A 33 -9.84 -2.09 -3.34
N GLY A 34 -9.89 -3.37 -2.96
CA GLY A 34 -11.14 -4.14 -2.87
C GLY A 34 -11.60 -4.44 -1.44
N ALA A 35 -10.68 -4.46 -0.48
CA ALA A 35 -10.95 -4.89 0.90
C ALA A 35 -10.41 -3.93 1.98
N PHE A 36 -10.27 -2.64 1.67
CA PHE A 36 -9.70 -1.68 2.60
C PHE A 36 -10.67 -1.34 3.75
N PRO A 37 -10.25 -1.45 5.01
CA PRO A 37 -11.16 -1.34 6.15
C PRO A 37 -11.58 0.11 6.43
N GLY A 38 -12.83 0.30 6.82
CA GLY A 38 -13.28 1.54 7.46
C GLY A 38 -13.55 2.71 6.52
N LEU A 39 -13.42 2.53 5.19
CA LEU A 39 -13.73 3.57 4.21
C LEU A 39 -15.22 3.94 4.23
N GLU A 40 -16.10 2.97 4.45
CA GLU A 40 -17.55 3.17 4.56
C GLU A 40 -17.95 4.00 5.80
N SER A 41 -17.09 4.03 6.82
CA SER A 41 -17.31 4.80 8.03
C SER A 41 -16.89 6.28 7.90
N ILE A 42 -16.26 6.67 6.80
CA ILE A 42 -15.78 8.03 6.57
C ILE A 42 -16.93 8.86 6.01
N THR A 43 -17.53 9.71 6.86
CA THR A 43 -18.59 10.64 6.47
C THR A 43 -18.03 12.07 6.35
N ALA A 44 -18.62 12.85 5.44
CA ALA A 44 -18.23 14.24 5.23
C ALA A 44 -18.31 15.03 6.56
N GLY A 45 -17.15 15.51 7.02
CA GLY A 45 -17.02 16.28 8.27
C GLY A 45 -16.46 15.54 9.48
N HIS A 46 -16.25 14.22 9.40
CA HIS A 46 -15.62 13.44 10.47
C HIS A 46 -14.33 12.78 9.98
N SER A 47 -13.18 13.39 10.29
CA SER A 47 -11.87 12.72 10.13
C SER A 47 -11.79 11.57 11.12
N LYS A 48 -11.93 10.35 10.61
CA LYS A 48 -11.68 9.12 11.36
C LYS A 48 -10.26 8.65 11.07
N VAL A 49 -9.49 8.41 12.12
CA VAL A 49 -8.18 7.75 12.03
C VAL A 49 -8.43 6.25 11.88
N ILE A 50 -7.93 5.66 10.80
CA ILE A 50 -7.97 4.21 10.56
C ILE A 50 -6.68 3.61 11.11
N GLN A 51 -6.81 2.75 12.12
CA GLN A 51 -5.68 2.01 12.65
C GLN A 51 -5.44 0.73 11.84
N LEU A 52 -4.24 0.57 11.32
CA LEU A 52 -3.79 -0.65 10.64
C LEU A 52 -2.78 -1.41 11.51
N ALA A 53 -2.61 -2.71 11.21
CA ALA A 53 -1.78 -3.62 11.98
C ALA A 53 -0.34 -3.69 11.45
N GLU A 54 -0.10 -3.10 10.29
CA GLU A 54 1.13 -3.10 9.55
C GLU A 54 2.02 -1.94 10.04
N PRO A 55 3.35 -2.13 10.04
CA PRO A 55 4.30 -1.07 10.33
C PRO A 55 4.34 -0.03 9.19
N GLY A 56 4.79 1.18 9.52
CA GLY A 56 4.80 2.31 8.61
C GLY A 56 5.63 2.08 7.35
N ASN A 57 6.72 1.33 7.42
CA ASN A 57 7.53 1.03 6.23
C ASN A 57 6.77 0.20 5.18
N ILE A 58 5.98 -0.79 5.61
CA ILE A 58 5.14 -1.61 4.71
C ILE A 58 4.01 -0.75 4.14
N LEU A 59 3.33 0.02 4.99
CA LEU A 59 2.24 0.89 4.57
C LEU A 59 2.70 1.98 3.61
N SER A 60 3.90 2.54 3.82
CA SER A 60 4.49 3.55 2.93
C SER A 60 4.55 3.03 1.51
N VAL A 61 5.21 1.89 1.28
CA VAL A 61 5.34 1.28 -0.06
C VAL A 61 3.99 0.87 -0.63
N LEU A 62 3.12 0.28 0.20
CA LEU A 62 1.77 -0.09 -0.21
C LEU A 62 0.99 1.12 -0.74
N PHE A 63 1.06 2.27 -0.05
CA PHE A 63 0.38 3.48 -0.48
C PHE A 63 1.01 4.11 -1.72
N GLU A 64 2.30 3.91 -2.01
CA GLU A 64 2.88 4.37 -3.28
C GLU A 64 2.23 3.71 -4.49
N PHE A 65 1.80 2.44 -4.38
CA PHE A 65 1.06 1.73 -5.43
C PHE A 65 -0.37 2.26 -5.64
N ILE A 66 -0.91 3.06 -4.71
CA ILE A 66 -2.28 3.61 -4.82
C ILE A 66 -2.31 4.89 -5.65
N TYR A 67 -1.20 5.64 -5.69
CA TYR A 67 -1.16 6.91 -6.39
C TYR A 67 -0.81 6.73 -7.87
N PRO A 68 -1.34 7.59 -8.77
CA PRO A 68 -1.04 7.55 -10.20
C PRO A 68 0.35 8.11 -10.48
N ARG A 69 1.37 7.34 -10.12
CA ARG A 69 2.80 7.64 -10.29
C ARG A 69 3.53 6.37 -10.75
N GLU A 70 4.79 6.52 -11.09
CA GLU A 70 5.65 5.34 -11.29
C GLU A 70 5.68 4.54 -9.98
N HIS A 71 5.30 3.26 -10.08
CA HIS A 71 5.25 2.36 -8.93
C HIS A 71 6.67 2.04 -8.46
N PRO A 72 6.88 1.85 -7.15
CA PRO A 72 8.20 1.55 -6.63
C PRO A 72 8.71 0.22 -7.18
N ASP A 73 9.99 0.20 -7.50
CA ASP A 73 10.70 -1.03 -7.75
C ASP A 73 10.96 -1.73 -6.41
N LEU A 74 10.74 -3.05 -6.37
CA LEU A 74 11.02 -3.89 -5.21
C LEU A 74 12.32 -4.68 -5.40
N ASP A 75 13.13 -4.32 -6.41
CA ASP A 75 14.33 -5.05 -6.82
C ASP A 75 15.37 -5.19 -5.70
N ASP A 76 15.59 -4.13 -4.94
CA ASP A 76 16.57 -4.04 -3.86
C ASP A 76 16.04 -4.47 -2.48
N GLU A 77 14.75 -4.82 -2.39
CA GLU A 77 14.11 -5.16 -1.12
C GLU A 77 14.34 -6.63 -0.72
N GLY A 78 14.51 -6.86 0.58
CA GLY A 78 14.70 -8.20 1.13
C GLY A 78 13.45 -9.08 1.05
N PHE A 79 13.62 -10.41 0.96
CA PHE A 79 12.50 -11.35 0.85
C PHE A 79 11.46 -11.20 1.96
N GLU A 80 11.88 -11.06 3.22
CA GLU A 80 10.96 -10.91 4.35
C GLU A 80 10.10 -9.64 4.23
N PHE A 81 10.69 -8.55 3.74
CA PHE A 81 9.98 -7.31 3.49
C PHE A 81 8.96 -7.49 2.36
N VAL A 82 9.38 -8.06 1.22
CA VAL A 82 8.50 -8.30 0.07
C VAL A 82 7.37 -9.26 0.43
N ALA A 83 7.61 -10.27 1.26
CA ALA A 83 6.59 -11.18 1.75
C ALA A 83 5.55 -10.46 2.62
N ALA A 84 5.99 -9.65 3.58
CA ALA A 84 5.10 -8.85 4.43
C ALA A 84 4.29 -7.82 3.62
N LEU A 85 4.91 -7.21 2.61
CA LEU A 85 4.25 -6.31 1.68
C LEU A 85 3.20 -7.07 0.84
N ALA A 86 3.55 -8.24 0.30
CA ALA A 86 2.63 -9.08 -0.47
C ALA A 86 1.41 -9.50 0.34
N ASP A 87 1.61 -9.91 1.60
CA ASP A 87 0.52 -10.26 2.51
C ASP A 87 -0.42 -9.06 2.72
N SER A 88 0.13 -7.87 2.93
CA SER A 88 -0.65 -6.64 3.12
C SER A 88 -1.38 -6.21 1.83
N VAL A 89 -0.73 -6.32 0.68
CA VAL A 89 -1.29 -6.04 -0.65
C VAL A 89 -2.46 -6.97 -0.96
N MET A 90 -2.34 -8.26 -0.64
CA MET A 90 -3.43 -9.22 -0.81
C MET A 90 -4.56 -8.99 0.19
N LYS A 91 -4.22 -8.72 1.46
CA LYS A 91 -5.17 -8.43 2.53
C LYS A 91 -6.10 -7.26 2.19
N TYR A 92 -5.55 -6.20 1.59
CA TYR A 92 -6.31 -5.01 1.21
C TYR A 92 -6.76 -5.01 -0.26
N GLU A 93 -6.38 -6.02 -1.03
CA GLU A 93 -6.65 -6.15 -2.46
C GLU A 93 -6.16 -4.91 -3.25
N VAL A 94 -4.90 -4.50 -3.04
CA VAL A 94 -4.29 -3.37 -3.77
C VAL A 94 -3.95 -3.79 -5.19
N TYR A 95 -4.88 -3.57 -6.13
CA TYR A 95 -4.86 -4.17 -7.46
C TYR A 95 -3.57 -3.92 -8.24
N SER A 96 -3.01 -2.72 -8.13
CA SER A 96 -1.77 -2.29 -8.81
C SER A 96 -0.53 -3.05 -8.34
N ALA A 97 -0.53 -3.54 -7.10
CA ALA A 97 0.63 -4.20 -6.49
C ALA A 97 0.55 -5.73 -6.52
N MET A 98 -0.65 -6.31 -6.67
CA MET A 98 -0.86 -7.76 -6.58
C MET A 98 -0.01 -8.55 -7.57
N PHE A 99 0.04 -8.12 -8.84
CA PHE A 99 0.82 -8.82 -9.86
C PHE A 99 2.34 -8.70 -9.61
N THR A 100 2.79 -7.51 -9.22
CA THR A 100 4.21 -7.23 -8.90
C THR A 100 4.69 -8.08 -7.74
N CYS A 101 3.93 -8.11 -6.64
CA CYS A 101 4.25 -8.93 -5.47
C CYS A 101 4.24 -10.42 -5.79
N ASN A 102 3.23 -10.91 -6.52
CA ASN A 102 3.16 -12.33 -6.94
C ASN A 102 4.34 -12.74 -7.83
N THR A 103 4.74 -11.86 -8.75
CA THR A 103 5.88 -12.08 -9.63
C THR A 103 7.17 -12.16 -8.80
N ARG A 104 7.43 -11.17 -7.94
CA ARG A 104 8.62 -11.16 -7.09
C ARG A 104 8.68 -12.38 -6.16
N MET A 105 7.58 -12.75 -5.51
CA MET A 105 7.54 -13.93 -4.62
C MET A 105 7.83 -15.24 -5.36
N ARG A 106 7.46 -15.35 -6.64
CA ARG A 106 7.76 -16.53 -7.47
C ARG A 106 9.23 -16.62 -7.89
N TYR A 107 9.87 -15.47 -8.19
CA TYR A 107 11.24 -15.43 -8.70
C TYR A 107 12.32 -15.16 -7.64
N ALA A 108 11.94 -14.73 -6.43
CA ALA A 108 12.87 -14.51 -5.32
C ALA A 108 13.83 -15.68 -5.03
N PRO A 109 13.41 -16.97 -5.11
CA PRO A 109 14.33 -18.09 -4.89
C PRO A 109 15.41 -18.24 -5.98
N LEU A 110 15.18 -17.72 -7.19
CA LEU A 110 16.08 -17.90 -8.34
C LEU A 110 17.24 -16.90 -8.34
N ASN A 111 17.08 -15.75 -7.68
CA ASN A 111 18.13 -14.75 -7.52
C ASN A 111 19.16 -15.15 -6.44
N LEU A 112 18.77 -16.00 -5.49
CA LEU A 112 19.71 -16.58 -4.51
C LEU A 112 20.54 -17.71 -5.12
N ALA A 113 19.98 -18.48 -6.06
CA ALA A 113 20.69 -19.59 -6.71
C ALA A 113 21.71 -19.14 -7.76
N SER A 114 21.59 -17.91 -8.28
CA SER A 114 22.50 -17.35 -9.30
C SER A 114 23.69 -16.57 -8.74
N GLN A 115 23.72 -16.31 -7.42
CA GLN A 115 24.88 -15.71 -6.74
C GLN A 115 25.91 -16.74 -6.22
N TYR A 116 25.67 -18.03 -6.42
CA TYR A 116 26.57 -19.13 -6.03
C TYR A 116 27.01 -20.00 -7.22
N GLY A 117 26.88 -19.50 -8.45
CA GLY A 117 27.31 -20.17 -9.69
C GLY A 117 28.60 -19.61 -10.25
#